data_AF-A0AAX6MW39-F1
#
_entry.id   AF-A0AAX6MW39-F1
#
_cell.length_a   1.000
_cell.length_b   1.000
_cell.length_c   1.000
_cell.angle_alpha   90.00
_cell.angle_beta   90.00
_cell.angle_gamma   90.00
#
_symmetry.space_group_name_H-M   'P 1'
#
loop_
_entity.id
_entity.type
_entity.pdbx_description
1 polymer ?
#
loop_
_entity_poly.entity_id
_entity_poly.type
_entity_poly.pdbx_seq_one_letter_code
_entity_poly.pdbx_strand_id
1 'polypeptide(L)'
;MSSTGSGYSATDIITFIGVPLAVLGVLPILYNTVATLAALSKIKRMLRHGRLSALTRSDVVNRVIEVELPRYAVTPCDRFEETELYWRPSRQPSSIPGGSWTTFNWRTRAIGAKTQRVEYADQLRQPQVDVAFDKLVAYLLDLGAIPDAHGWKLLRSTGLWTPTGCSLMSSPDGQHEALTIAPLDDSDGHLSLRVNWSSDWITRNFSSLPPYWIRLPPPPQFRPPEVTNAVASEETSSTAEEEHDLETGDLGKSKEKGNGSSLRKESLDSIQKQAEKNTSATITCQISIDGLICAKSQDDEAILSPMNLQSLYIEHLRIRPGKTEGVWFASVATAYGTTSQTVLWNYKIPDEILTFARRDSVPCGVLVLLGVVDESQTPTWATNYNGQDEARDLFFRRSADQRAAVMAESRMAPPQREIAARERMQREMNQRLQDMRDRSRLEQQHRETRTSEALQSPKWDTGLVAENYLRWLKQNQDRAAASGISITQNMTLRDVVGSLLHRMVLDGQFASSICKTLDLWKAWADNGGMRRSDLEVLCEDQVLFALASLLVALIKDTSTAHEGTLSLDLQECLRMWKTVRLG
;
A
#
# COMPACT_ATOMS: atom_id res chain seq x y z
N MET A 1 -77.98 -21.79 -88.05
CA MET A 1 -76.59 -21.28 -88.10
C MET A 1 -75.96 -21.53 -86.74
N SER A 2 -74.86 -22.30 -86.72
CA SER A 2 -73.78 -22.32 -85.73
C SER A 2 -74.12 -22.44 -84.23
N SER A 3 -74.18 -23.68 -83.75
CA SER A 3 -73.93 -24.05 -82.36
C SER A 3 -72.45 -23.83 -81.99
N THR A 4 -72.13 -22.73 -81.30
CA THR A 4 -70.79 -22.52 -80.71
C THR A 4 -70.73 -23.20 -79.34
N GLY A 5 -70.24 -24.45 -79.32
CA GLY A 5 -69.83 -25.09 -78.08
C GLY A 5 -68.61 -24.36 -77.52
N SER A 6 -68.78 -23.65 -76.41
CA SER A 6 -67.68 -23.07 -75.63
C SER A 6 -66.95 -24.19 -74.87
N GLY A 7 -66.10 -24.93 -75.59
CA GLY A 7 -65.14 -25.82 -74.97
C GLY A 7 -63.99 -24.99 -74.40
N TYR A 8 -64.03 -24.66 -73.10
CA TYR A 8 -62.80 -24.35 -72.40
C TYR A 8 -61.93 -25.60 -72.51
N SER A 9 -60.85 -25.52 -73.29
CA SER A 9 -59.94 -26.65 -73.44
C SER A 9 -59.33 -26.95 -72.07
N ALA A 10 -59.10 -28.22 -71.75
CA ALA A 10 -58.39 -28.60 -70.52
C ALA A 10 -57.05 -27.84 -70.38
N THR A 11 -56.44 -27.46 -71.51
CA THR A 11 -55.25 -26.61 -71.55
C THR A 11 -55.49 -25.22 -70.97
N ASP A 12 -56.64 -24.59 -71.22
CA ASP A 12 -56.97 -23.24 -70.72
C ASP A 12 -57.20 -23.25 -69.21
N ILE A 13 -57.84 -24.29 -68.68
CA ILE A 13 -58.01 -24.46 -67.22
C ILE A 13 -56.65 -24.65 -66.54
N ILE A 14 -55.74 -25.42 -67.15
CA ILE A 14 -54.39 -25.64 -66.64
C ILE A 14 -53.57 -24.34 -66.67
N THR A 15 -53.61 -23.55 -67.75
CA THR A 15 -52.83 -22.30 -67.85
C THR A 15 -53.40 -21.16 -67.00
N PHE A 16 -54.73 -20.98 -66.96
CA PHE A 16 -55.32 -19.83 -66.26
C PHE A 16 -55.64 -20.07 -64.79
N ILE A 17 -55.84 -21.33 -64.36
CA ILE A 17 -56.14 -21.68 -62.96
C ILE A 17 -55.02 -22.53 -62.37
N GLY A 18 -54.58 -23.57 -63.08
CA GLY A 18 -53.56 -24.52 -62.60
C GLY A 18 -52.20 -23.87 -62.33
N VAL A 19 -51.69 -23.06 -63.25
CA VAL A 19 -50.39 -22.38 -63.11
C VAL A 19 -50.40 -21.36 -61.96
N PRO A 20 -51.37 -20.44 -61.84
CA PRO A 20 -51.43 -19.52 -60.68
C PRO A 20 -51.58 -20.25 -59.34
N LEU A 21 -52.37 -21.33 -59.28
CA LEU A 21 -52.54 -22.10 -58.05
C LEU A 21 -51.25 -22.82 -57.65
N ALA A 22 -50.51 -23.37 -58.62
CA ALA A 22 -49.19 -23.95 -58.39
C ALA A 22 -48.17 -22.89 -57.92
N VAL A 23 -48.19 -21.69 -58.52
CA VAL A 23 -47.35 -20.57 -58.09
C VAL A 23 -47.70 -20.14 -56.66
N LEU A 24 -48.98 -20.03 -56.33
CA LEU A 24 -49.44 -19.74 -54.96
C LEU A 24 -49.01 -20.82 -53.95
N GLY A 25 -48.98 -22.09 -54.36
CA GLY A 25 -48.47 -23.18 -53.53
C GLY A 25 -46.96 -23.12 -53.26
N VAL A 26 -46.16 -22.62 -54.22
CA VAL A 26 -44.70 -22.51 -54.10
C VAL A 26 -44.24 -21.18 -53.49
N LEU A 27 -45.10 -20.15 -53.50
CA LEU A 27 -44.81 -18.80 -52.99
C LEU A 27 -44.35 -18.76 -51.52
N PRO A 28 -44.92 -19.53 -50.58
CA PRO A 28 -44.42 -19.60 -49.20
C PRO A 28 -43.00 -20.18 -49.09
N ILE A 29 -42.67 -21.15 -49.94
CA ILE A 29 -41.34 -21.76 -49.97
C ILE A 29 -40.33 -20.75 -50.52
N LEU A 30 -40.68 -20.04 -51.60
CA LEU A 30 -39.88 -18.96 -52.16
C LEU A 30 -39.67 -17.81 -51.18
N TYR A 31 -40.71 -17.43 -50.42
CA TYR A 31 -40.59 -16.43 -49.38
C TYR A 31 -39.61 -16.88 -48.28
N ASN A 32 -39.72 -18.13 -47.83
CA ASN A 32 -38.82 -18.69 -46.81
C ASN A 32 -37.37 -18.79 -47.29
N THR A 33 -37.13 -19.16 -48.54
CA THR A 33 -35.78 -19.23 -49.13
C THR A 33 -35.16 -17.84 -49.27
N VAL A 34 -35.93 -16.85 -49.73
CA VAL A 34 -35.45 -15.46 -49.84
C VAL A 34 -35.19 -14.87 -48.45
N ALA A 35 -36.08 -15.12 -47.48
CA ALA A 35 -35.93 -14.65 -46.10
C ALA A 35 -34.70 -15.29 -45.41
N THR A 36 -34.47 -16.60 -45.55
CA THR A 36 -33.26 -17.27 -45.02
C THR A 36 -31.99 -16.68 -45.63
N LEU A 37 -31.95 -16.52 -46.95
CA LEU A 37 -30.77 -15.98 -47.64
C LEU A 37 -30.49 -14.54 -47.22
N ALA A 38 -31.54 -13.71 -47.10
CA ALA A 38 -31.41 -12.34 -46.62
C ALA A 38 -30.87 -12.30 -45.18
N ALA A 39 -31.45 -13.09 -44.27
CA ALA A 39 -30.99 -13.19 -42.89
C ALA A 39 -29.55 -13.71 -42.77
N LEU A 40 -29.20 -14.76 -43.53
CA LEU A 40 -27.84 -15.31 -43.58
C LEU A 40 -26.84 -14.30 -44.16
N SER A 41 -27.22 -13.54 -45.19
CA SER A 41 -26.37 -12.49 -45.75
C SER A 41 -26.11 -11.36 -44.73
N LYS A 42 -27.13 -10.98 -43.95
CA LYS A 42 -27.02 -10.01 -42.86
C LYS A 42 -26.08 -10.52 -41.77
N ILE A 43 -26.25 -11.77 -41.33
CA ILE A 43 -25.38 -12.43 -40.34
C ILE A 43 -23.94 -12.51 -40.85
N LYS A 44 -23.70 -12.98 -42.08
CA LYS A 44 -22.34 -13.01 -42.68
C LYS A 44 -21.74 -11.62 -42.82
N ARG A 45 -22.54 -10.58 -43.08
CA ARG A 45 -22.06 -9.19 -43.10
C ARG A 45 -21.65 -8.74 -41.71
N MET A 46 -22.48 -9.00 -40.69
CA MET A 46 -22.18 -8.67 -39.29
C MET A 46 -20.91 -9.39 -38.81
N LEU A 47 -20.78 -10.70 -39.06
CA LEU A 47 -19.60 -11.50 -38.71
C LEU A 47 -18.32 -10.99 -39.38
N ARG A 48 -18.40 -10.59 -40.65
CA ARG A 48 -17.26 -9.99 -41.37
C ARG A 48 -16.85 -8.63 -40.79
N HIS A 49 -17.81 -7.79 -40.41
CA HIS A 49 -17.51 -6.51 -39.77
C HIS A 49 -16.90 -6.71 -38.37
N GLY A 50 -17.35 -7.73 -37.62
CA GLY A 50 -16.78 -8.12 -36.33
C GLY A 50 -15.52 -8.99 -36.39
N ARG A 51 -15.02 -9.34 -37.60
CA ARG A 51 -13.89 -10.26 -37.84
C ARG A 51 -13.97 -11.58 -37.07
N LEU A 52 -15.18 -12.09 -36.86
CA LEU A 52 -15.40 -13.37 -36.20
C LEU A 52 -15.34 -14.50 -37.23
N SER A 53 -14.42 -15.44 -37.03
CA SER A 53 -14.43 -16.70 -37.76
C SER A 53 -15.56 -17.56 -37.20
N ALA A 54 -16.61 -17.77 -38.00
CA ALA A 54 -17.80 -18.51 -37.58
C ALA A 54 -18.26 -19.46 -38.69
N LEU A 55 -18.67 -20.66 -38.31
CA LEU A 55 -19.31 -21.60 -39.23
C LEU A 55 -20.81 -21.32 -39.25
N THR A 56 -21.39 -21.08 -40.43
CA THR A 56 -22.83 -20.80 -40.60
C THR A 56 -23.48 -21.95 -41.35
N ARG A 57 -24.52 -22.55 -40.76
CA ARG A 57 -25.38 -23.57 -41.36
C ARG A 57 -26.82 -23.05 -41.39
N SER A 58 -27.50 -23.13 -42.52
CA SER A 58 -28.88 -22.63 -42.66
C SER A 58 -29.83 -23.76 -42.98
N ASP A 59 -30.92 -23.83 -42.23
CA ASP A 59 -32.06 -24.70 -42.51
C ASP A 59 -33.24 -23.84 -42.96
N VAL A 60 -33.56 -23.95 -44.26
CA VAL A 60 -34.64 -23.19 -44.89
C VAL A 60 -36.03 -23.67 -44.49
N VAL A 61 -36.16 -24.96 -44.16
CA VAL A 61 -37.43 -25.57 -43.79
C VAL A 61 -37.83 -25.13 -42.39
N ASN A 62 -36.88 -25.16 -41.46
CA ASN A 62 -37.11 -24.80 -40.06
C ASN A 62 -36.93 -23.30 -39.77
N ARG A 63 -36.61 -22.47 -40.79
CA ARG A 63 -36.38 -21.02 -40.67
C ARG A 63 -35.29 -20.67 -39.64
N VAL A 64 -34.25 -21.48 -39.60
CA VAL A 64 -33.23 -21.45 -38.55
C VAL A 64 -31.84 -21.33 -39.16
N ILE A 65 -31.01 -20.50 -38.54
CA ILE A 65 -29.60 -20.37 -38.89
C ILE A 65 -28.78 -20.77 -37.67
N GLU A 66 -28.01 -21.84 -37.79
CA GLU A 66 -27.05 -22.26 -36.79
C GLU A 66 -25.71 -21.58 -37.07
N VAL A 67 -25.21 -20.85 -36.07
CA VAL A 67 -23.93 -20.15 -36.15
C VAL A 67 -23.04 -20.68 -35.05
N GLU A 68 -21.93 -21.31 -35.43
CA GLU A 68 -20.92 -21.80 -34.51
C GLU A 68 -19.83 -20.73 -34.34
N LEU A 69 -19.72 -20.19 -33.12
CA LEU A 69 -18.81 -19.12 -32.75
C LEU A 69 -17.77 -19.63 -31.75
N PRO A 70 -16.47 -19.31 -31.92
CA PRO A 70 -15.44 -19.68 -30.96
C PRO A 70 -15.64 -18.96 -29.62
N ARG A 71 -15.39 -19.68 -28.53
CA ARG A 71 -15.34 -19.18 -27.16
C ARG A 71 -13.87 -18.93 -26.79
N TYR A 72 -13.59 -17.74 -26.26
CA TYR A 72 -12.24 -17.34 -25.89
C TYR A 72 -12.10 -17.18 -24.38
N ALA A 73 -10.89 -17.46 -23.87
CA ALA A 73 -10.39 -16.79 -22.67
C ALA A 73 -9.54 -15.59 -23.08
N VAL A 74 -9.68 -14.51 -22.31
CA VAL A 74 -8.96 -13.27 -22.51
C VAL A 74 -8.16 -12.93 -21.27
N THR A 75 -6.96 -12.41 -21.48
CA THR A 75 -6.12 -11.80 -20.45
C THR A 75 -5.66 -10.44 -20.94
N PRO A 76 -5.58 -9.42 -20.05
CA PRO A 76 -5.01 -8.13 -20.44
C PRO A 76 -3.64 -8.31 -21.09
N CYS A 77 -3.31 -7.47 -22.07
CA CYS A 77 -1.96 -7.40 -22.63
C CYS A 77 -0.93 -7.11 -21.54
N ASP A 78 0.34 -7.43 -21.80
CA ASP A 78 1.39 -7.04 -20.86
C ASP A 78 1.61 -5.52 -20.92
N ARG A 79 1.62 -4.88 -19.75
CA ARG A 79 1.75 -3.44 -19.59
C ARG A 79 3.05 -2.89 -20.18
N PHE A 80 4.14 -3.64 -20.11
CA PHE A 80 5.49 -3.21 -20.48
C PHE A 80 5.88 -3.74 -21.86
N GLU A 81 5.63 -5.01 -22.16
CA GLU A 81 5.98 -5.60 -23.47
C GLU A 81 5.07 -5.08 -24.59
N GLU A 82 3.77 -4.91 -24.31
CA GLU A 82 2.74 -4.56 -25.29
C GLU A 82 2.11 -3.19 -24.97
N THR A 83 2.95 -2.22 -24.63
CA THR A 83 2.56 -0.88 -24.15
C THR A 83 1.50 -0.22 -25.04
N GLU A 84 1.67 -0.23 -26.37
CA GLU A 84 0.73 0.43 -27.28
C GLU A 84 -0.68 -0.19 -27.29
N LEU A 85 -0.76 -1.52 -27.11
CA LEU A 85 -2.02 -2.25 -27.10
C LEU A 85 -2.71 -2.15 -25.74
N TYR A 86 -1.93 -2.10 -24.65
CA TYR A 86 -2.42 -2.00 -23.29
C TYR A 86 -3.17 -0.69 -23.02
N TRP A 87 -2.57 0.43 -23.39
CA TRP A 87 -3.08 1.78 -23.08
C TRP A 87 -4.10 2.32 -24.09
N ARG A 88 -4.40 1.59 -25.17
CA ARG A 88 -5.34 2.04 -26.19
C ARG A 88 -6.53 1.11 -26.28
N PRO A 89 -7.77 1.65 -26.38
CA PRO A 89 -8.92 0.84 -26.74
C PRO A 89 -8.72 0.19 -28.11
N SER A 90 -9.47 -0.87 -28.36
CA SER A 90 -9.51 -1.50 -29.68
C SER A 90 -9.97 -0.48 -30.72
N ARG A 91 -9.29 -0.44 -31.86
CA ARG A 91 -9.64 0.45 -32.98
C ARG A 91 -10.99 0.09 -33.62
N GLN A 92 -11.45 -1.15 -33.43
CA GLN A 92 -12.64 -1.69 -34.08
C GLN A 92 -13.40 -2.58 -33.08
N PRO A 93 -14.14 -1.99 -32.12
CA PRO A 93 -15.01 -2.76 -31.23
C PRO A 93 -16.15 -3.42 -32.04
N SER A 94 -16.54 -4.61 -31.63
CA SER A 94 -17.67 -5.35 -32.18
C SER A 94 -18.97 -4.61 -31.84
N SER A 95 -19.80 -4.37 -32.85
CA SER A 95 -21.16 -3.85 -32.67
C SER A 95 -22.19 -4.96 -32.41
N ILE A 96 -21.76 -6.22 -32.34
CA ILE A 96 -22.62 -7.37 -32.08
C ILE A 96 -22.90 -7.43 -30.57
N PRO A 97 -24.17 -7.56 -30.12
CA PRO A 97 -24.49 -7.71 -28.70
C PRO A 97 -23.74 -8.89 -28.08
N GLY A 98 -23.22 -8.75 -26.85
CA GLY A 98 -22.34 -9.76 -26.23
C GLY A 98 -20.85 -9.58 -26.58
N GLY A 99 -20.51 -8.55 -27.36
CA GLY A 99 -19.15 -8.22 -27.77
C GLY A 99 -18.47 -7.13 -26.94
N SER A 100 -18.97 -6.78 -25.75
CA SER A 100 -18.43 -5.65 -24.96
C SER A 100 -16.96 -5.80 -24.60
N TRP A 101 -16.50 -7.05 -24.45
CA TRP A 101 -15.09 -7.37 -24.26
C TRP A 101 -14.20 -6.87 -25.42
N THR A 102 -14.68 -6.79 -26.66
CA THR A 102 -13.87 -6.32 -27.80
C THR A 102 -13.52 -4.83 -27.76
N THR A 103 -14.00 -4.09 -26.76
CA THR A 103 -13.64 -2.68 -26.51
C THR A 103 -12.15 -2.51 -26.23
N PHE A 104 -11.50 -3.52 -25.65
CA PHE A 104 -10.06 -3.51 -25.34
C PHE A 104 -9.28 -4.51 -26.21
N ASN A 105 -7.97 -4.33 -26.25
CA ASN A 105 -7.05 -5.29 -26.86
C ASN A 105 -6.69 -6.36 -25.82
N TRP A 106 -6.86 -7.64 -26.19
CA TRP A 106 -6.61 -8.77 -25.31
C TRP A 106 -5.67 -9.78 -25.94
N ARG A 107 -4.90 -10.47 -25.09
CA ARG A 107 -4.34 -11.77 -25.46
C ARG A 107 -5.46 -12.80 -25.40
N THR A 108 -5.82 -13.35 -26.55
CA THR A 108 -6.96 -14.28 -26.72
C THR A 108 -6.48 -15.72 -26.85
N ARG A 109 -7.16 -16.65 -26.17
CA ARG A 109 -6.94 -18.10 -26.31
C ARG A 109 -8.28 -18.78 -26.58
N ALA A 110 -8.38 -19.52 -27.68
CA ALA A 110 -9.59 -20.30 -27.97
C ALA A 110 -9.71 -21.47 -26.98
N ILE A 111 -10.87 -21.59 -26.33
CA ILE A 111 -11.18 -22.67 -25.37
C ILE A 111 -12.15 -23.67 -25.97
N GLY A 112 -13.05 -23.21 -26.85
CA GLY A 112 -14.05 -24.08 -27.46
C GLY A 112 -14.88 -23.33 -28.50
N ALA A 113 -16.04 -23.88 -28.84
CA ALA A 113 -17.01 -23.26 -29.73
C ALA A 113 -18.42 -23.40 -29.16
N LYS A 114 -19.29 -22.44 -29.46
CA LYS A 114 -20.69 -22.41 -29.10
C LYS A 114 -21.54 -22.32 -30.35
N THR A 115 -22.47 -23.26 -30.51
CA THR A 115 -23.48 -23.22 -31.56
C THR A 115 -24.68 -22.41 -31.07
N GLN A 116 -24.98 -21.30 -31.76
CA GLN A 116 -26.17 -20.50 -31.52
C GLN A 116 -27.19 -20.79 -32.63
N ARG A 117 -28.40 -21.16 -32.24
CA ARG A 117 -29.54 -21.29 -33.14
C ARG A 117 -30.25 -19.93 -33.19
N VAL A 118 -30.28 -19.29 -34.35
CA VAL A 118 -30.87 -17.96 -34.56
C VAL A 118 -32.10 -18.10 -35.45
N GLU A 119 -33.27 -17.75 -34.91
CA GLU A 119 -34.50 -17.58 -35.69
C GLU A 119 -34.56 -16.17 -36.30
N TYR A 120 -35.46 -15.92 -37.27
CA TYR A 120 -35.50 -14.63 -37.97
C TYR A 120 -35.81 -13.41 -37.08
N ALA A 121 -36.46 -13.63 -35.93
CA ALA A 121 -36.73 -12.58 -34.94
C ALA A 121 -35.55 -12.35 -33.98
N ASP A 122 -34.65 -13.33 -33.85
CA ASP A 122 -33.55 -13.29 -32.91
C ASP A 122 -32.34 -12.54 -33.47
N GLN A 123 -31.64 -11.84 -32.58
CA GLN A 123 -30.38 -11.19 -32.90
C GLN A 123 -29.21 -12.13 -32.59
N LEU A 124 -28.26 -12.21 -33.52
CA LEU A 124 -26.98 -12.89 -33.29
C LEU A 124 -26.27 -12.23 -32.08
N ARG A 125 -25.79 -13.05 -31.15
CA ARG A 125 -25.02 -12.58 -30.00
C ARG A 125 -23.63 -13.19 -30.01
N GLN A 126 -22.63 -12.41 -29.63
CA GLN A 126 -21.28 -12.88 -29.46
C GLN A 126 -21.17 -13.65 -28.13
N PRO A 127 -20.51 -14.82 -28.09
CA PRO A 127 -20.30 -15.57 -26.86
C PRO A 127 -19.50 -14.75 -25.85
N GLN A 128 -19.87 -14.88 -24.57
CA GLN A 128 -19.13 -14.28 -23.47
C GLN A 128 -17.76 -14.96 -23.32
N VAL A 129 -16.73 -14.17 -22.99
CA VAL A 129 -15.36 -14.66 -22.82
C VAL A 129 -15.03 -14.89 -21.36
N ASP A 130 -14.15 -15.86 -21.10
CA ASP A 130 -13.59 -16.09 -19.77
C ASP A 130 -12.49 -15.07 -19.48
N VAL A 131 -12.58 -14.37 -18.34
CA VAL A 131 -11.53 -13.47 -17.87
C VAL A 131 -11.27 -13.68 -16.38
N ALA A 132 -10.00 -13.59 -15.98
CA ALA A 132 -9.62 -13.59 -14.58
C ALA A 132 -10.04 -12.25 -13.94
N PHE A 133 -10.87 -12.32 -12.89
CA PHE A 133 -11.56 -11.12 -12.39
C PHE A 133 -10.59 -10.12 -11.76
N ASP A 134 -9.59 -10.62 -11.03
CA ASP A 134 -8.52 -9.81 -10.44
C ASP A 134 -7.74 -9.03 -11.51
N LYS A 135 -7.43 -9.67 -12.65
CA LYS A 135 -6.71 -9.05 -13.77
C LYS A 135 -7.56 -8.01 -14.48
N LEU A 136 -8.85 -8.26 -14.65
CA LEU A 136 -9.78 -7.29 -15.24
C LEU A 136 -9.88 -6.03 -14.38
N VAL A 137 -10.13 -6.19 -13.07
CA VAL A 137 -10.24 -5.06 -12.14
C VAL A 137 -8.91 -4.30 -12.06
N ALA A 138 -7.78 -5.00 -11.96
CA ALA A 138 -6.46 -4.37 -11.97
C ALA A 138 -6.23 -3.55 -13.25
N TYR A 139 -6.60 -4.10 -14.42
CA TYR A 139 -6.47 -3.41 -15.69
C TYR A 139 -7.32 -2.12 -15.73
N LEU A 140 -8.59 -2.19 -15.34
CA LEU A 140 -9.48 -1.03 -15.32
C LEU A 140 -9.02 0.05 -14.33
N LEU A 141 -8.53 -0.34 -13.15
CA LEU A 141 -7.91 0.59 -12.20
C LEU A 141 -6.65 1.22 -12.78
N ASP A 142 -5.85 0.47 -13.56
CA ASP A 142 -4.67 1.05 -14.21
C ASP A 142 -5.03 2.05 -15.29
N LEU A 143 -6.19 1.90 -15.96
CA LEU A 143 -6.70 2.91 -16.90
C LEU A 143 -7.33 4.13 -16.21
N GLY A 144 -7.64 4.05 -14.92
CA GLY A 144 -8.20 5.13 -14.11
C GLY A 144 -9.66 4.96 -13.69
N ALA A 145 -10.23 3.75 -13.82
CA ALA A 145 -11.57 3.46 -13.33
C ALA A 145 -11.65 3.59 -11.80
N ILE A 146 -12.80 4.03 -11.29
CA ILE A 146 -13.03 4.20 -9.85
C ILE A 146 -14.02 3.12 -9.38
N PRO A 147 -13.71 2.33 -8.33
CA PRO A 147 -14.62 1.31 -7.83
C PRO A 147 -15.84 1.92 -7.09
N ASP A 148 -17.05 1.42 -7.38
CA ASP A 148 -18.29 1.85 -6.72
C ASP A 148 -18.58 1.06 -5.45
N ALA A 149 -18.54 1.72 -4.29
CA ALA A 149 -18.75 1.09 -2.99
C ALA A 149 -20.10 0.35 -2.87
N HIS A 150 -21.16 0.91 -3.46
CA HIS A 150 -22.49 0.29 -3.39
C HIS A 150 -22.57 -1.00 -4.22
N GLY A 151 -22.08 -0.97 -5.45
CA GLY A 151 -22.06 -2.14 -6.33
C GLY A 151 -21.29 -3.32 -5.76
N TRP A 152 -20.09 -3.09 -5.22
CA TRP A 152 -19.27 -4.15 -4.61
C TRP A 152 -19.94 -4.77 -3.38
N LYS A 153 -20.58 -3.95 -2.54
CA LYS A 153 -21.35 -4.43 -1.39
C LYS A 153 -22.53 -5.29 -1.80
N LEU A 154 -23.22 -4.90 -2.87
CA LEU A 154 -24.36 -5.65 -3.38
C LEU A 154 -23.91 -6.98 -4.00
N LEU A 155 -22.82 -6.98 -4.78
CA LEU A 155 -22.23 -8.20 -5.34
C LEU A 155 -21.81 -9.18 -4.24
N ARG A 156 -21.22 -8.68 -3.16
CA ARG A 156 -20.80 -9.51 -2.03
C ARG A 156 -21.98 -10.16 -1.30
N SER A 157 -23.06 -9.41 -1.09
CA SER A 157 -24.22 -9.88 -0.33
C SER A 157 -25.19 -10.75 -1.13
N THR A 158 -25.32 -10.50 -2.43
CA THR A 158 -26.32 -11.18 -3.29
C THR A 158 -25.72 -12.14 -4.32
N GLY A 159 -24.41 -12.04 -4.60
CA GLY A 159 -23.72 -12.94 -5.53
C GLY A 159 -24.30 -12.87 -6.95
N LEU A 160 -24.75 -13.99 -7.50
CA LEU A 160 -25.34 -14.05 -8.85
C LEU A 160 -26.71 -13.35 -8.95
N TRP A 161 -27.36 -13.04 -7.82
CA TRP A 161 -28.66 -12.38 -7.78
C TRP A 161 -28.57 -10.86 -7.85
N THR A 162 -27.37 -10.31 -8.00
CA THR A 162 -27.21 -8.86 -8.12
C THR A 162 -27.93 -8.36 -9.39
N PRO A 163 -28.71 -7.27 -9.30
CA PRO A 163 -29.47 -6.74 -10.43
C PRO A 163 -28.58 -6.44 -11.64
N THR A 164 -29.07 -6.79 -12.83
CA THR A 164 -28.44 -6.42 -14.10
C THR A 164 -28.37 -4.89 -14.23
N GLY A 165 -27.23 -4.37 -14.66
CA GLY A 165 -26.95 -2.94 -14.74
C GLY A 165 -26.37 -2.34 -13.46
N CYS A 166 -26.17 -3.13 -12.39
CA CYS A 166 -25.45 -2.65 -11.22
C CYS A 166 -24.00 -2.31 -11.59
N SER A 167 -23.60 -1.05 -11.34
CA SER A 167 -22.24 -0.56 -11.60
C SER A 167 -21.27 -1.06 -10.53
N LEU A 168 -20.18 -1.68 -10.95
CA LEU A 168 -19.05 -2.07 -10.10
C LEU A 168 -17.90 -1.06 -10.20
N MET A 169 -17.72 -0.44 -11.36
CA MET A 169 -16.70 0.58 -11.56
C MET A 169 -17.27 1.70 -12.43
N SER A 170 -16.93 2.94 -12.08
CA SER A 170 -17.28 4.14 -12.83
C SER A 170 -16.08 4.69 -13.60
N SER A 171 -16.38 5.61 -14.54
CA SER A 171 -15.38 6.44 -15.20
C SER A 171 -14.61 7.28 -14.18
N PRO A 172 -13.44 7.85 -14.55
CA PRO A 172 -12.67 8.74 -13.68
C PRO A 172 -13.49 9.96 -13.20
N ASP A 173 -14.45 10.40 -13.99
CA ASP A 173 -15.35 11.52 -13.67
C ASP A 173 -16.51 11.11 -12.73
N GLY A 174 -16.66 9.81 -12.44
CA GLY A 174 -17.71 9.25 -11.59
C GLY A 174 -19.12 9.25 -12.20
N GLN A 175 -19.30 9.72 -13.43
CA GLN A 175 -20.63 9.87 -14.05
C GLN A 175 -21.06 8.70 -14.95
N HIS A 176 -20.11 7.98 -15.53
CA HIS A 176 -20.41 6.89 -16.45
C HIS A 176 -20.06 5.55 -15.84
N GLU A 177 -20.85 4.52 -16.15
CA GLU A 177 -20.62 3.16 -15.70
C GLU A 177 -19.58 2.49 -16.62
N ALA A 178 -18.45 2.09 -16.06
CA ALA A 178 -17.35 1.46 -16.78
C ALA A 178 -17.43 -0.07 -16.77
N LEU A 179 -17.83 -0.66 -15.64
CA LEU A 179 -18.02 -2.09 -15.46
C LEU A 179 -19.37 -2.33 -14.77
N THR A 180 -20.26 -3.09 -15.39
CA THR A 180 -21.61 -3.36 -14.89
C THR A 180 -21.91 -4.85 -14.90
N ILE A 181 -22.89 -5.28 -14.12
CA ILE A 181 -23.39 -6.66 -14.15
C ILE A 181 -24.28 -6.85 -15.36
N ALA A 182 -23.91 -7.80 -16.21
CA ALA A 182 -24.65 -8.15 -17.41
C ALA A 182 -25.73 -9.20 -17.12
N PRO A 183 -26.72 -9.36 -18.01
CA PRO A 183 -27.66 -10.47 -17.95
C PRO A 183 -26.92 -11.82 -17.86
N LEU A 184 -27.46 -12.76 -17.09
CA LEU A 184 -26.90 -14.11 -16.91
C LEU A 184 -27.09 -15.02 -18.14
N ASP A 185 -27.69 -14.49 -19.21
CA ASP A 185 -27.84 -15.18 -20.48
C ASP A 185 -26.46 -15.61 -20.99
N ASP A 186 -26.21 -16.93 -21.02
CA ASP A 186 -24.92 -17.54 -21.43
C ASP A 186 -23.77 -17.57 -20.40
N SER A 187 -24.09 -17.38 -19.12
CA SER A 187 -23.08 -17.26 -18.07
C SER A 187 -22.62 -18.58 -17.42
N ASP A 188 -23.26 -19.72 -17.71
CA ASP A 188 -22.95 -21.06 -17.16
C ASP A 188 -22.73 -21.10 -15.63
N GLY A 189 -23.41 -20.23 -14.87
CA GLY A 189 -23.26 -20.12 -13.41
C GLY A 189 -22.09 -19.26 -12.94
N HIS A 190 -21.40 -18.56 -13.85
CA HIS A 190 -20.41 -17.53 -13.55
C HIS A 190 -21.04 -16.13 -13.48
N LEU A 191 -20.34 -15.19 -12.84
CA LEU A 191 -20.73 -13.78 -12.86
C LEU A 191 -20.58 -13.22 -14.28
N SER A 192 -21.66 -12.63 -14.79
CA SER A 192 -21.73 -12.00 -16.11
C SER A 192 -21.49 -10.50 -15.99
N LEU A 193 -20.53 -9.97 -16.72
CA LEU A 193 -20.10 -8.58 -16.67
C LEU A 193 -20.12 -7.96 -18.07
N ARG A 194 -20.38 -6.65 -18.11
CA ARG A 194 -20.34 -5.82 -19.30
C ARG A 194 -19.42 -4.64 -19.07
N VAL A 195 -18.54 -4.40 -20.03
CA VAL A 195 -17.65 -3.23 -20.05
C VAL A 195 -18.22 -2.16 -20.98
N ASN A 196 -18.07 -0.91 -20.57
CA ASN A 196 -18.26 0.25 -21.42
C ASN A 196 -17.08 1.19 -21.18
N TRP A 197 -16.35 1.56 -22.22
CA TRP A 197 -15.14 2.37 -22.06
C TRP A 197 -14.97 3.37 -23.20
N SER A 198 -14.62 4.61 -22.85
CA SER A 198 -14.25 5.65 -23.82
C SER A 198 -12.73 5.86 -23.84
N SER A 199 -12.18 6.23 -25.00
CA SER A 199 -10.76 6.61 -25.13
C SER A 199 -10.36 7.76 -24.22
N ASP A 200 -11.31 8.64 -23.91
CA ASP A 200 -11.05 9.90 -23.20
C ASP A 200 -10.95 9.70 -21.69
N TRP A 201 -11.27 8.51 -21.19
CA TRP A 201 -11.22 8.16 -19.77
C TRP A 201 -9.84 7.65 -19.31
N ILE A 202 -8.88 7.52 -20.23
CA ILE A 202 -7.55 7.03 -19.89
C ILE A 202 -6.75 8.18 -19.27
N THR A 203 -6.68 8.18 -17.94
CA THR A 203 -6.01 9.26 -17.17
C THR A 203 -4.56 8.93 -16.83
N ARG A 204 -4.18 7.65 -16.87
CA ARG A 204 -2.86 7.14 -16.48
C ARG A 204 -2.06 6.70 -17.72
N ASN A 205 -0.75 6.63 -17.55
CA ASN A 205 0.20 6.36 -18.63
C ASN A 205 1.35 5.44 -18.17
N PHE A 206 2.29 5.15 -19.06
CA PHE A 206 3.44 4.28 -18.81
C PHE A 206 4.32 4.71 -17.61
N SER A 207 4.36 6.00 -17.28
CA SER A 207 5.13 6.53 -16.14
C SER A 207 4.39 6.44 -14.81
N SER A 208 3.09 6.17 -14.85
CA SER A 208 2.30 5.86 -13.65
C SER A 208 2.69 4.48 -13.11
N LEU A 209 2.63 4.29 -11.79
CA LEU A 209 2.92 2.98 -11.19
C LEU A 209 1.77 1.99 -11.44
N PRO A 210 2.03 0.69 -11.63
CA PRO A 210 0.93 -0.27 -11.73
C PRO A 210 0.07 -0.28 -10.45
N PRO A 211 -1.17 -0.79 -10.52
CA PRO A 211 -1.95 -1.06 -9.31
C PRO A 211 -1.14 -1.94 -8.36
N TYR A 212 -1.25 -1.72 -7.06
CA TYR A 212 -0.50 -2.43 -5.99
C TYR A 212 0.96 -2.02 -5.78
N TRP A 213 1.43 -1.02 -6.52
CA TRP A 213 2.77 -0.47 -6.35
C TRP A 213 2.74 0.83 -5.55
N ILE A 214 3.70 0.98 -4.65
CA ILE A 214 3.90 2.18 -3.85
C ILE A 214 5.24 2.78 -4.18
N ARG A 215 5.29 4.11 -4.32
CA ARG A 215 6.55 4.87 -4.38
C ARG A 215 6.92 5.33 -2.97
N LEU A 216 8.13 4.97 -2.53
CA LEU A 216 8.74 5.43 -1.29
C LEU A 216 9.81 6.46 -1.65
N PRO A 217 9.61 7.75 -1.33
CA PRO A 217 10.58 8.78 -1.63
C PRO A 217 11.84 8.60 -0.75
N PRO A 218 13.03 8.94 -1.27
CA PRO A 218 14.24 8.97 -0.45
C PRO A 218 14.14 10.05 0.63
N PRO A 219 14.84 9.90 1.76
CA PRO A 219 14.91 10.95 2.77
C PRO A 219 15.55 12.23 2.19
N PRO A 220 15.10 13.43 2.59
CA PRO A 220 15.68 14.68 2.11
C PRO A 220 17.15 14.77 2.50
N GLN A 221 18.04 14.87 1.52
CA GLN A 221 19.48 14.98 1.76
C GLN A 221 19.84 16.39 2.27
N PHE A 222 20.62 16.44 3.35
CA PHE A 222 21.24 17.68 3.81
C PHE A 222 22.44 17.98 2.90
N ARG A 223 22.29 18.90 1.93
CA ARG A 223 23.47 19.53 1.33
C ARG A 223 24.02 20.54 2.34
N PRO A 224 25.22 20.34 2.93
CA PRO A 224 25.88 21.47 3.59
C PRO A 224 26.09 22.58 2.55
N PRO A 225 25.90 23.86 2.90
CA PRO A 225 26.14 24.96 1.98
C PRO A 225 27.58 24.89 1.49
N GLU A 226 27.75 24.79 0.16
CA GLU A 226 29.05 24.82 -0.49
C GLU A 226 29.77 26.10 -0.06
N VAL A 227 30.89 25.94 0.65
CA VAL A 227 31.83 27.01 0.87
C VAL A 227 32.46 27.28 -0.49
N THR A 228 31.97 28.32 -1.16
CA THR A 228 32.54 28.85 -2.40
C THR A 228 33.96 29.35 -2.14
N ASN A 229 34.95 28.47 -2.30
CA ASN A 229 36.33 28.89 -2.51
C ASN A 229 36.59 28.92 -4.01
N ALA A 230 36.17 30.02 -4.63
CA ALA A 230 36.73 30.46 -5.89
C ALA A 230 38.10 31.10 -5.59
N VAL A 231 39.20 30.48 -6.01
CA VAL A 231 40.28 31.15 -6.78
C VAL A 231 41.00 30.11 -7.64
N ALA A 232 41.17 30.48 -8.90
CA ALA A 232 41.76 29.81 -10.04
C ALA A 232 43.17 29.24 -9.89
N SER A 233 43.48 28.19 -10.66
CA SER A 233 44.61 28.20 -11.61
C SER A 233 44.36 27.20 -12.74
N GLU A 234 44.48 27.70 -13.97
CA GLU A 234 44.25 27.03 -15.25
C GLU A 234 45.39 26.07 -15.67
N GLU A 235 44.97 25.06 -16.44
CA GLU A 235 45.61 24.49 -17.64
C GLU A 235 47.12 24.19 -17.68
N THR A 236 47.49 22.92 -17.89
CA THR A 236 48.18 22.51 -19.14
C THR A 236 48.15 21.00 -19.40
N SER A 237 48.10 20.68 -20.67
CA SER A 237 47.83 19.40 -21.35
C SER A 237 49.08 18.56 -21.69
N SER A 238 48.86 17.24 -21.87
CA SER A 238 49.57 16.27 -22.75
C SER A 238 51.06 15.97 -22.44
N THR A 239 51.62 14.76 -22.54
CA THR A 239 51.57 13.73 -23.62
C THR A 239 52.25 12.43 -23.10
N ALA A 240 52.05 11.33 -23.82
CA ALA A 240 52.41 9.95 -23.50
C ALA A 240 53.83 9.50 -23.94
N GLU A 241 54.14 8.23 -23.58
CA GLU A 241 55.17 7.31 -24.14
C GLU A 241 56.64 7.59 -23.73
N GLU A 242 57.55 6.64 -23.50
CA GLU A 242 57.60 5.19 -23.23
C GLU A 242 59.12 4.84 -23.08
N GLU A 243 59.44 3.82 -22.29
CA GLU A 243 60.65 2.97 -22.24
C GLU A 243 62.05 3.47 -22.70
N HIS A 244 63.02 3.36 -21.77
CA HIS A 244 64.24 2.60 -22.08
C HIS A 244 64.80 1.89 -20.85
N ASP A 245 65.35 0.72 -21.14
CA ASP A 245 65.54 -0.47 -20.33
C ASP A 245 67.03 -0.66 -19.93
N LEU A 246 67.28 -1.65 -19.05
CA LEU A 246 68.56 -2.38 -18.76
C LEU A 246 69.58 -1.74 -17.78
N GLU A 247 70.23 -2.43 -16.82
CA GLU A 247 70.24 -3.84 -16.36
C GLU A 247 71.09 -3.97 -15.07
N THR A 248 71.05 -5.17 -14.47
CA THR A 248 72.00 -5.83 -13.52
C THR A 248 71.78 -5.74 -12.00
N GLY A 249 71.52 -6.93 -11.39
CA GLY A 249 72.22 -7.30 -10.15
C GLY A 249 71.46 -8.04 -9.05
N ASP A 250 71.28 -9.36 -9.22
CA ASP A 250 71.56 -10.39 -8.21
C ASP A 250 70.48 -10.96 -7.24
N LEU A 251 70.73 -12.22 -6.89
CA LEU A 251 69.91 -13.40 -6.56
C LEU A 251 69.12 -13.42 -5.22
N GLY A 252 68.04 -14.24 -5.19
CA GLY A 252 67.83 -15.15 -4.05
C GLY A 252 66.42 -15.40 -3.49
N LYS A 253 65.69 -16.34 -4.11
CA LYS A 253 64.80 -17.38 -3.51
C LYS A 253 63.60 -17.04 -2.58
N SER A 254 62.46 -17.55 -3.07
CA SER A 254 61.35 -18.29 -2.40
C SER A 254 60.17 -17.58 -1.71
N LYS A 255 59.05 -17.56 -2.45
CA LYS A 255 57.69 -18.05 -2.11
C LYS A 255 57.15 -17.78 -0.70
N GLU A 256 56.07 -16.97 -0.63
CA GLU A 256 54.74 -17.50 -0.32
C GLU A 256 53.62 -16.66 -0.94
N LYS A 257 52.66 -17.36 -1.57
CA LYS A 257 51.52 -16.81 -2.29
C LYS A 257 50.45 -16.34 -1.29
N GLY A 258 50.14 -15.05 -1.29
CA GLY A 258 48.94 -14.48 -0.69
C GLY A 258 48.04 -13.81 -1.73
N ASN A 259 47.67 -14.53 -2.79
CA ASN A 259 46.77 -14.00 -3.83
C ASN A 259 45.32 -14.23 -3.39
N GLY A 260 44.72 -13.24 -2.71
CA GLY A 260 43.34 -13.37 -2.22
C GLY A 260 42.63 -12.09 -1.77
N SER A 261 43.23 -10.90 -1.86
CA SER A 261 42.64 -9.68 -1.28
C SER A 261 42.19 -8.60 -2.27
N SER A 262 42.54 -8.66 -3.56
CA SER A 262 42.15 -7.59 -4.50
C SER A 262 40.70 -7.71 -4.98
N LEU A 263 40.22 -8.92 -5.28
CA LEU A 263 38.84 -9.16 -5.74
C LEU A 263 37.78 -8.86 -4.67
N ARG A 264 38.12 -9.00 -3.37
CA ARG A 264 37.19 -8.66 -2.28
C ARG A 264 37.03 -7.15 -2.10
N LYS A 265 38.07 -6.34 -2.33
CA LYS A 265 38.00 -4.88 -2.16
C LYS A 265 37.14 -4.23 -3.26
N GLU A 266 37.33 -4.61 -4.52
CA GLU A 266 36.51 -4.09 -5.62
C GLU A 266 35.01 -4.46 -5.48
N SER A 267 34.73 -5.66 -4.94
CA SER A 267 33.35 -6.08 -4.65
C SER A 267 32.71 -5.30 -3.49
N LEU A 268 33.48 -4.91 -2.48
CA LEU A 268 32.97 -4.13 -1.35
C LEU A 268 32.75 -2.66 -1.74
N ASP A 269 33.64 -2.08 -2.54
CA ASP A 269 33.49 -0.71 -3.03
C ASP A 269 32.30 -0.58 -3.99
N SER A 270 32.01 -1.61 -4.80
CA SER A 270 30.82 -1.63 -5.66
C SER A 270 29.52 -1.83 -4.87
N ILE A 271 29.52 -2.67 -3.82
CA ILE A 271 28.37 -2.80 -2.92
C ILE A 271 28.11 -1.50 -2.15
N GLN A 272 29.16 -0.83 -1.67
CA GLN A 272 29.05 0.42 -0.92
C GLN A 272 28.54 1.57 -1.80
N LYS A 273 29.11 1.73 -3.01
CA LYS A 273 28.61 2.70 -4.01
C LYS A 273 27.16 2.41 -4.40
N GLN A 274 26.78 1.14 -4.49
CA GLN A 274 25.40 0.75 -4.76
C GLN A 274 24.46 1.06 -3.59
N ALA A 275 24.92 0.86 -2.35
CA ALA A 275 24.15 1.22 -1.15
C ALA A 275 23.92 2.74 -1.08
N GLU A 276 24.96 3.54 -1.35
CA GLU A 276 24.89 5.01 -1.42
C GLU A 276 24.01 5.51 -2.57
N LYS A 277 23.97 4.78 -3.68
CA LYS A 277 23.04 5.07 -4.78
C LYS A 277 21.59 4.74 -4.39
N ASN A 278 21.37 3.63 -3.68
CA ASN A 278 20.04 3.22 -3.26
C ASN A 278 19.45 4.14 -2.16
N THR A 279 20.28 4.82 -1.36
CA THR A 279 19.79 5.79 -0.36
C THR A 279 19.24 7.06 -0.98
N SER A 280 19.73 7.46 -2.16
CA SER A 280 19.24 8.61 -2.92
C SER A 280 18.15 8.25 -3.94
N ALA A 281 18.03 6.97 -4.31
CA ALA A 281 17.07 6.50 -5.29
C ALA A 281 15.66 6.34 -4.70
N THR A 282 14.66 6.58 -5.54
CA THR A 282 13.26 6.29 -5.24
C THR A 282 13.03 4.78 -5.23
N ILE A 283 12.38 4.24 -4.20
CA ILE A 283 12.08 2.80 -4.11
C ILE A 283 10.62 2.56 -4.47
N THR A 284 10.37 1.60 -5.34
CA THR A 284 9.02 1.14 -5.71
C THR A 284 8.77 -0.25 -5.14
N CYS A 285 7.70 -0.39 -4.34
CA CYS A 285 7.37 -1.63 -3.64
C CYS A 285 6.07 -2.23 -4.17
N GLN A 286 6.04 -3.53 -4.45
CA GLN A 286 4.85 -4.27 -4.83
C GLN A 286 4.29 -5.03 -3.62
N ILE A 287 3.04 -4.74 -3.26
CA ILE A 287 2.34 -5.38 -2.14
C ILE A 287 1.24 -6.32 -2.65
N SER A 288 1.15 -7.50 -2.06
CA SER A 288 0.12 -8.52 -2.32
C SER A 288 -0.58 -8.94 -1.03
N ILE A 289 -1.50 -9.90 -1.14
CA ILE A 289 -2.15 -10.57 0.00
C ILE A 289 -1.11 -11.13 0.99
N ASP A 290 -0.01 -11.67 0.49
CA ASP A 290 1.06 -12.25 1.30
C ASP A 290 2.09 -11.22 1.81
N GLY A 291 1.82 -9.92 1.63
CA GLY A 291 2.72 -8.83 2.01
C GLY A 291 3.63 -8.35 0.86
N LEU A 292 4.86 -7.93 1.19
CA LEU A 292 5.82 -7.39 0.22
C LEU A 292 6.38 -8.50 -0.69
N ILE A 293 6.12 -8.40 -2.00
CA ILE A 293 6.63 -9.36 -3.01
C ILE A 293 7.98 -8.95 -3.56
N CYS A 294 8.12 -7.69 -3.95
CA CYS A 294 9.34 -7.15 -4.52
C CYS A 294 9.50 -5.65 -4.19
N ALA A 295 10.74 -5.20 -4.13
CA ALA A 295 11.09 -3.78 -4.10
C ALA A 295 12.16 -3.52 -5.18
N LYS A 296 12.00 -2.42 -5.92
CA LYS A 296 12.89 -2.02 -7.01
C LYS A 296 13.34 -0.58 -6.80
N SER A 297 14.64 -0.30 -6.87
CA SER A 297 15.12 1.08 -6.94
C SER A 297 14.97 1.62 -8.36
N GLN A 298 14.54 2.88 -8.45
CA GLN A 298 14.37 3.62 -9.70
C GLN A 298 15.26 4.87 -9.65
N ASP A 299 16.15 4.99 -10.63
CA ASP A 299 16.94 6.20 -10.86
C ASP A 299 16.08 7.24 -11.58
N ASP A 300 15.96 8.45 -11.00
CA ASP A 300 15.14 9.54 -11.55
C ASP A 300 15.69 10.08 -12.90
N GLU A 301 16.95 9.79 -13.26
CA GLU A 301 17.55 10.22 -14.55
C GLU A 301 17.19 9.30 -15.73
N ALA A 302 16.58 8.14 -15.51
CA ALA A 302 16.34 7.12 -16.54
C ALA A 302 14.85 6.96 -16.91
N ILE A 303 14.11 8.06 -17.07
CA ILE A 303 12.68 8.07 -17.45
C ILE A 303 12.41 7.36 -18.80
N LEU A 304 13.45 7.04 -19.60
CA LEU A 304 13.32 6.52 -20.96
C LEU A 304 13.80 5.07 -21.17
N SER A 305 14.25 4.34 -20.13
CA SER A 305 14.72 2.96 -20.31
C SER A 305 14.11 1.98 -19.28
N PRO A 306 13.29 0.99 -19.69
CA PRO A 306 12.75 -0.04 -18.81
C PRO A 306 13.80 -1.03 -18.27
N MET A 307 15.10 -0.79 -18.50
CA MET A 307 16.19 -1.75 -18.27
C MET A 307 17.04 -1.52 -17.02
N ASN A 308 16.86 -0.42 -16.25
CA ASN A 308 17.66 -0.17 -15.03
C ASN A 308 16.81 -0.20 -13.75
N LEU A 309 15.95 -1.22 -13.61
CA LEU A 309 15.24 -1.50 -12.36
C LEU A 309 16.01 -2.56 -11.57
N GLN A 310 16.70 -2.16 -10.51
CA GLN A 310 17.44 -3.11 -9.68
C GLN A 310 16.55 -3.66 -8.57
N SER A 311 16.42 -4.99 -8.51
CA SER A 311 15.70 -5.66 -7.42
C SER A 311 16.49 -5.52 -6.12
N LEU A 312 15.84 -5.03 -5.07
CA LEU A 312 16.41 -4.93 -3.74
C LEU A 312 16.20 -6.22 -2.94
N TYR A 313 17.06 -6.46 -1.95
CA TYR A 313 16.90 -7.55 -1.00
C TYR A 313 15.81 -7.18 0.03
N ILE A 314 14.79 -8.02 0.16
CA ILE A 314 13.59 -7.74 0.98
C ILE A 314 13.24 -8.87 1.94
N GLU A 315 14.09 -9.88 2.08
CA GLU A 315 13.74 -11.10 2.82
C GLU A 315 13.48 -10.83 4.32
N HIS A 316 14.06 -9.76 4.87
CA HIS A 316 13.80 -9.30 6.23
C HIS A 316 12.41 -8.68 6.42
N LEU A 317 11.72 -8.30 5.33
CA LEU A 317 10.37 -7.73 5.35
C LEU A 317 9.31 -8.69 4.81
N ARG A 318 9.67 -9.94 4.49
CA ARG A 318 8.68 -10.94 4.09
C ARG A 318 7.91 -11.45 5.30
N ILE A 319 6.61 -11.66 5.12
CA ILE A 319 5.76 -12.24 6.16
C ILE A 319 6.19 -13.69 6.38
N ARG A 320 6.63 -13.99 7.60
CA ARG A 320 7.08 -15.32 8.01
C ARG A 320 6.45 -15.68 9.36
N PRO A 321 6.09 -16.95 9.60
CA PRO A 321 5.53 -17.35 10.88
C PRO A 321 6.55 -17.07 12.00
N GLY A 322 6.10 -16.42 13.07
CA GLY A 322 6.94 -16.02 14.20
C GLY A 322 7.71 -14.70 14.04
N LYS A 323 7.59 -14.01 12.89
CA LYS A 323 8.14 -12.67 12.67
C LYS A 323 7.05 -11.68 12.29
N THR A 324 7.00 -10.57 13.00
CA THR A 324 6.03 -9.47 12.81
C THR A 324 6.52 -8.39 11.86
N GLU A 325 7.83 -8.36 11.55
CA GLU A 325 8.51 -7.35 10.72
C GLU A 325 7.78 -7.09 9.40
N GLY A 326 7.51 -8.16 8.64
CA GLY A 326 6.80 -8.05 7.36
C GLY A 326 5.33 -7.66 7.49
N VAL A 327 4.68 -8.04 8.59
CA VAL A 327 3.27 -7.70 8.85
C VAL A 327 3.14 -6.21 9.16
N TRP A 328 4.02 -5.67 10.01
CA TRP A 328 4.08 -4.24 10.30
C TRP A 328 4.41 -3.43 9.06
N PHE A 329 5.44 -3.82 8.32
CA PHE A 329 5.82 -3.12 7.09
C PHE A 329 4.68 -3.11 6.07
N ALA A 330 4.08 -4.26 5.76
CA ALA A 330 2.97 -4.34 4.82
C ALA A 330 1.75 -3.53 5.29
N SER A 331 1.48 -3.49 6.60
CA SER A 331 0.37 -2.71 7.17
C SER A 331 0.61 -1.21 7.03
N VAL A 332 1.79 -0.72 7.40
CA VAL A 332 2.15 0.71 7.29
C VAL A 332 2.25 1.13 5.83
N ALA A 333 2.85 0.29 4.97
CA ALA A 333 2.97 0.58 3.55
C ALA A 333 1.59 0.65 2.88
N THR A 334 0.68 -0.29 3.19
CA THR A 334 -0.71 -0.21 2.73
C THR A 334 -1.40 1.05 3.23
N ALA A 335 -1.22 1.43 4.49
CA ALA A 335 -1.73 2.70 5.02
C ALA A 335 -1.16 3.91 4.25
N TYR A 336 0.15 3.93 3.99
CA TYR A 336 0.82 5.01 3.24
C TYR A 336 0.36 5.16 1.79
N GLY A 337 0.10 4.03 1.12
CA GLY A 337 -0.38 4.00 -0.25
C GLY A 337 -1.89 4.18 -0.39
N THR A 338 -2.65 4.09 0.71
CA THR A 338 -4.08 4.37 0.70
C THR A 338 -4.30 5.88 0.67
N THR A 339 -4.74 6.39 -0.48
CA THR A 339 -5.16 7.80 -0.65
C THR A 339 -6.53 7.85 -1.30
N SER A 340 -7.12 9.05 -1.41
CA SER A 340 -8.44 9.28 -2.01
C SER A 340 -8.64 8.69 -3.42
N GLN A 341 -7.57 8.30 -4.13
CA GLN A 341 -7.62 7.73 -5.49
C GLN A 341 -7.10 6.29 -5.59
N THR A 342 -6.36 5.79 -4.61
CA THR A 342 -5.73 4.46 -4.67
C THR A 342 -5.97 3.69 -3.39
N VAL A 343 -6.90 2.74 -3.44
CA VAL A 343 -7.08 1.75 -2.38
C VAL A 343 -6.23 0.54 -2.76
N LEU A 344 -5.17 0.28 -1.99
CA LEU A 344 -4.34 -0.92 -2.15
C LEU A 344 -5.11 -2.14 -1.62
N TRP A 345 -6.03 -2.63 -2.44
CA TRP A 345 -6.98 -3.67 -2.04
C TRP A 345 -6.37 -5.06 -1.94
N ASN A 346 -5.09 -5.29 -2.27
CA ASN A 346 -4.53 -6.64 -2.16
C ASN A 346 -4.17 -7.04 -0.72
N TYR A 347 -3.77 -6.11 0.15
CA TYR A 347 -3.37 -6.46 1.52
C TYR A 347 -4.39 -5.94 2.53
N LYS A 348 -4.94 -6.84 3.35
CA LYS A 348 -5.78 -6.45 4.50
C LYS A 348 -4.88 -6.21 5.70
N ILE A 349 -4.93 -5.00 6.27
CA ILE A 349 -4.29 -4.73 7.56
C ILE A 349 -4.95 -5.63 8.62
N PRO A 350 -4.17 -6.44 9.38
CA PRO A 350 -4.72 -7.32 10.40
C PRO A 350 -5.57 -6.58 11.45
N ASP A 351 -6.71 -7.15 11.82
CA ASP A 351 -7.67 -6.51 12.73
C ASP A 351 -7.05 -6.25 14.12
N GLU A 352 -6.10 -7.08 14.56
CA GLU A 352 -5.33 -6.85 15.80
C GLU A 352 -4.52 -5.54 15.76
N ILE A 353 -3.94 -5.20 14.61
CA ILE A 353 -3.16 -3.98 14.44
C ILE A 353 -4.09 -2.76 14.35
N LEU A 354 -5.23 -2.90 13.66
CA LEU A 354 -6.24 -1.84 13.58
C LEU A 354 -6.87 -1.54 14.93
N THR A 355 -7.26 -2.57 15.68
CA THR A 355 -7.84 -2.42 17.02
C THR A 355 -6.82 -1.82 17.99
N PHE A 356 -5.56 -2.24 17.92
CA PHE A 356 -4.47 -1.61 18.67
C PHE A 356 -4.31 -0.13 18.34
N ALA A 357 -4.24 0.24 17.05
CA ALA A 357 -4.04 1.62 16.63
C ALA A 357 -5.16 2.57 17.11
N ARG A 358 -6.37 2.06 17.33
CA ARG A 358 -7.52 2.83 17.82
C ARG A 358 -7.59 2.98 19.35
N ARG A 359 -6.83 2.19 20.10
CA ARG A 359 -6.91 2.18 21.56
C ARG A 359 -6.04 3.26 22.18
N ASP A 360 -6.59 3.92 23.19
CA ASP A 360 -5.81 4.77 24.09
C ASP A 360 -4.85 3.91 24.91
N SER A 361 -3.55 4.06 24.67
CA SER A 361 -2.54 3.12 25.15
C SER A 361 -1.41 3.75 25.96
N VAL A 362 -1.07 5.01 25.71
CA VAL A 362 0.10 5.66 26.34
C VAL A 362 -0.37 6.61 27.45
N PRO A 363 0.03 6.42 28.71
CA PRO A 363 -0.32 7.32 29.82
C PRO A 363 0.29 8.72 29.63
N CYS A 364 -0.48 9.78 29.83
CA CYS A 364 -0.03 11.15 29.61
C CYS A 364 1.13 11.58 30.53
N GLY A 365 1.14 11.10 31.78
CA GLY A 365 2.21 11.40 32.74
C GLY A 365 3.56 10.82 32.33
N VAL A 366 3.57 9.75 31.54
CA VAL A 366 4.80 9.17 30.98
C VAL A 366 5.40 10.11 29.94
N LEU A 367 4.58 10.71 29.09
CA LEU A 367 5.03 11.68 28.07
C LEU A 367 5.66 12.93 28.73
N VAL A 368 5.15 13.32 29.91
CA VAL A 368 5.73 14.38 30.72
C VAL A 368 7.08 13.95 31.31
N LEU A 369 7.18 12.75 31.87
CA LEU A 369 8.46 12.23 32.41
C LEU A 369 9.54 12.11 31.32
N LEU A 370 9.16 11.79 30.09
CA LEU A 370 10.04 11.73 28.92
C LEU A 370 10.38 13.12 28.35
N GLY A 371 9.78 14.20 28.88
CA GLY A 371 10.00 15.57 28.39
C GLY A 371 9.45 15.83 26.99
N VAL A 372 8.45 15.06 26.56
CA VAL A 372 7.80 15.19 25.25
C VAL A 372 6.68 16.24 25.31
N VAL A 373 5.97 16.28 26.44
CA VAL A 373 4.82 17.16 26.68
C VAL A 373 5.03 17.91 27.99
N ASP A 374 4.61 19.17 28.03
CA ASP A 374 4.64 19.97 29.25
C ASP A 374 3.47 19.63 30.18
N GLU A 375 3.69 19.74 31.51
CA GLU A 375 2.66 19.42 32.52
C GLU A 375 1.37 20.21 32.31
N SER A 376 1.48 21.46 31.81
CA SER A 376 0.35 22.35 31.53
C SER A 376 -0.62 21.84 30.47
N GLN A 377 -0.16 20.97 29.55
CA GLN A 377 -0.96 20.42 28.45
C GLN A 377 -1.63 19.09 28.84
N THR A 378 -1.37 18.58 30.04
CA THR A 378 -1.92 17.33 30.54
C THR A 378 -2.98 17.55 31.61
N PRO A 379 -4.01 16.68 31.71
CA PRO A 379 -4.89 16.65 32.87
C PRO A 379 -4.08 16.46 34.16
N THR A 380 -4.56 16.99 35.28
CA THR A 380 -3.88 16.81 36.58
C THR A 380 -3.79 15.33 36.94
N TRP A 381 -2.57 14.79 36.99
CA TRP A 381 -2.31 13.37 37.27
C TRP A 381 -1.34 13.13 38.44
N ALA A 382 -0.45 14.08 38.74
CA ALA A 382 0.56 13.94 39.79
C ALA A 382 0.11 14.58 41.11
N THR A 383 0.56 14.02 42.23
CA THR A 383 0.42 14.66 43.54
C THR A 383 1.42 15.81 43.69
N ASN A 384 0.91 17.00 44.03
CA ASN A 384 1.75 18.17 44.25
C ASN A 384 2.37 18.13 45.66
N TYR A 385 3.66 17.77 45.73
CA TYR A 385 4.44 17.85 46.97
C TYR A 385 5.09 19.22 47.13
N ASN A 386 4.70 19.98 48.17
CA ASN A 386 5.33 21.27 48.48
C ASN A 386 6.56 21.11 49.38
N GLY A 387 7.62 20.51 48.85
CA GLY A 387 8.84 20.21 49.62
C GLY A 387 9.57 21.43 50.20
N GLN A 388 9.28 22.63 49.70
CA GLN A 388 9.86 23.87 50.23
C GLN A 388 9.33 24.24 51.62
N ASP A 389 8.08 23.92 51.93
CA ASP A 389 7.48 24.25 53.23
C ASP A 389 8.04 23.31 54.32
N GLU A 390 8.12 22.02 54.04
CA GLU A 390 8.71 21.04 54.97
C GLU A 390 10.21 21.32 55.20
N ALA A 391 10.95 21.71 54.15
CA ALA A 391 12.36 22.08 54.28
C ALA A 391 12.55 23.36 55.12
N ARG A 392 11.64 24.34 54.97
CA ARG A 392 11.63 25.56 55.79
C ARG A 392 11.34 25.25 57.25
N ASP A 393 10.34 24.43 57.53
CA ASP A 393 9.96 24.05 58.90
C ASP A 393 11.08 23.27 59.61
N LEU A 394 11.72 22.34 58.90
CA LEU A 394 12.89 21.63 59.41
C LEU A 394 14.06 22.57 59.71
N PHE A 395 14.29 23.58 58.86
CA PHE A 395 15.33 24.58 59.08
C PHE A 395 15.05 25.45 60.32
N PHE A 396 13.80 25.89 60.51
CA PHE A 396 13.40 26.69 61.67
C PHE A 396 13.53 25.91 62.99
N ARG A 397 13.07 24.66 63.01
CA ARG A 397 13.21 23.78 64.20
C ARG A 397 14.68 23.59 64.59
N ARG A 398 15.53 23.26 63.63
CA ARG A 398 16.98 23.07 63.88
C ARG A 398 17.67 24.35 64.35
N SER A 399 17.30 25.49 63.78
CA SER A 399 17.86 26.79 64.17
C SER A 399 17.46 27.19 65.60
N ALA A 400 16.31 26.73 66.08
CA ALA A 400 15.88 26.92 67.47
C ALA A 400 16.60 25.95 68.41
N ASP A 401 16.72 24.68 68.05
CA ASP A 401 17.42 23.65 68.83
C ASP A 401 18.91 23.97 69.02
N GLN A 402 19.57 24.46 67.97
CA GLN A 402 20.97 24.88 68.03
C GLN A 402 21.16 26.09 68.98
N ARG A 403 20.24 27.06 68.93
CA ARG A 403 20.25 28.22 69.85
C ARG A 403 19.99 27.79 71.29
N ALA A 404 19.08 26.85 71.53
CA ALA A 404 18.81 26.31 72.84
C ALA A 404 20.03 25.55 73.41
N ALA A 405 20.72 24.75 72.59
CA ALA A 405 21.93 24.04 72.97
C ALA A 405 23.08 24.99 73.34
N VAL A 406 23.33 26.03 72.53
CA VAL A 406 24.37 27.05 72.83
C VAL A 406 24.05 27.84 74.11
N MET A 407 22.76 28.14 74.35
CA MET A 407 22.34 28.76 75.62
C MET A 407 22.47 27.85 76.84
N ALA A 408 22.36 26.52 76.67
CA ALA A 408 22.64 25.57 77.73
C ALA A 408 24.15 25.43 77.99
N GLU A 409 24.98 25.43 76.94
CA GLU A 409 26.44 25.38 77.00
C GLU A 409 27.06 26.60 77.72
N SER A 410 26.46 27.79 77.56
CA SER A 410 26.94 29.02 78.21
C SER A 410 26.72 29.02 79.73
N ARG A 411 25.78 28.22 80.25
CA ARG A 411 25.48 28.08 81.68
C ARG A 411 26.40 27.09 82.42
N MET A 412 27.21 26.31 81.70
CA MET A 412 28.08 25.28 82.28
C MET A 412 29.50 25.81 82.60
N ALA A 413 30.18 25.13 83.55
CA ALA A 413 31.56 25.43 83.94
C ALA A 413 32.56 25.16 82.79
N PRO A 414 33.71 25.87 82.71
CA PRO A 414 34.61 25.84 81.55
C PRO A 414 35.06 24.44 81.07
N PRO A 415 35.48 23.50 81.94
CA PRO A 415 35.90 22.16 81.48
C PRO A 415 34.73 21.30 80.99
N GLN A 416 33.52 21.52 81.52
CA GLN A 416 32.30 20.80 81.08
C GLN A 416 31.77 21.35 79.76
N ARG A 417 31.99 22.65 79.49
CA ARG A 417 31.61 23.31 78.24
C ARG A 417 32.38 22.76 77.04
N GLU A 418 33.68 22.48 77.19
CA GLU A 418 34.49 21.92 76.09
C GLU A 418 34.07 20.50 75.71
N ILE A 419 33.70 19.67 76.70
CA ILE A 419 33.18 18.32 76.47
C ILE A 419 31.82 18.39 75.77
N ALA A 420 30.90 19.24 76.26
CA ALA A 420 29.58 19.43 75.65
C ALA A 420 29.65 19.98 74.22
N ALA A 421 30.59 20.90 73.95
CA ALA A 421 30.80 21.45 72.60
C ALA A 421 31.34 20.40 71.61
N ARG A 422 32.25 19.52 72.06
CA ARG A 422 32.72 18.38 71.23
C ARG A 422 31.59 17.40 70.94
N GLU A 423 30.77 17.09 71.94
CA GLU A 423 29.64 16.19 71.79
C GLU A 423 28.57 16.78 70.85
N ARG A 424 28.28 18.09 70.95
CA ARG A 424 27.43 18.80 69.99
C ARG A 424 27.98 18.69 68.57
N MET A 425 29.27 18.97 68.35
CA MET A 425 29.87 18.85 67.01
C MET A 425 29.73 17.42 66.45
N GLN A 426 29.91 16.40 67.29
CA GLN A 426 29.73 15.01 66.88
C GLN A 426 28.26 14.68 66.57
N ARG A 427 27.31 15.19 67.37
CA ARG A 427 25.86 15.04 67.11
C ARG A 427 25.43 15.78 65.83
N GLU A 428 25.90 17.01 65.60
CA GLU A 428 25.60 17.79 64.38
C GLU A 428 26.15 17.08 63.13
N MET A 429 27.36 16.52 63.20
CA MET A 429 27.96 15.74 62.11
C MET A 429 27.13 14.48 61.78
N ASN A 430 26.72 13.73 62.81
CA ASN A 430 25.88 12.54 62.65
C ASN A 430 24.48 12.88 62.10
N GLN A 431 23.89 13.98 62.57
CA GLN A 431 22.61 14.48 62.07
C GLN A 431 22.69 14.88 60.60
N ARG A 432 23.74 15.58 60.17
CA ARG A 432 23.94 15.92 58.75
C ARG A 432 24.05 14.68 57.86
N LEU A 433 24.73 13.63 58.33
CA LEU A 433 24.82 12.35 57.61
C LEU A 433 23.45 11.63 57.55
N GLN A 434 22.67 11.67 58.62
CA GLN A 434 21.29 11.14 58.64
C GLN A 434 20.38 11.92 57.70
N ASP A 435 20.44 13.26 57.72
CA ASP A 435 19.67 14.12 56.83
C ASP A 435 19.99 13.87 55.35
N MET A 436 21.26 13.66 55.02
CA MET A 436 21.66 13.34 53.65
C MET A 436 21.02 12.01 53.20
N ARG A 437 21.01 11.00 54.08
CA ARG A 437 20.37 9.71 53.80
C ARG A 437 18.85 9.84 53.70
N ASP A 438 18.23 10.58 54.61
CA ASP A 438 16.78 10.77 54.63
C ASP A 438 16.31 11.58 53.42
N ARG A 439 17.04 12.63 53.02
CA ARG A 439 16.78 13.36 51.77
C ARG A 439 16.91 12.47 50.55
N SER A 440 17.98 11.68 50.45
CA SER A 440 18.14 10.72 49.34
C SER A 440 17.01 9.71 49.31
N ARG A 441 16.55 9.23 50.47
CA ARG A 441 15.44 8.28 50.58
C ARG A 441 14.11 8.91 50.18
N LEU A 442 13.82 10.13 50.66
CA LEU A 442 12.61 10.87 50.31
C LEU A 442 12.59 11.22 48.82
N GLU A 443 13.69 11.72 48.26
CA GLU A 443 13.80 11.99 46.82
C GLU A 443 13.58 10.73 46.00
N GLN A 444 14.13 9.59 46.42
CA GLN A 444 13.89 8.31 45.75
C GLN A 444 12.42 7.89 45.86
N GLN A 445 11.81 8.01 47.05
CA GLN A 445 10.38 7.74 47.25
C GLN A 445 9.51 8.64 46.40
N HIS A 446 9.80 9.94 46.31
CA HIS A 446 9.06 10.88 45.47
C HIS A 446 9.21 10.55 43.99
N ARG A 447 10.41 10.19 43.53
CA ARG A 447 10.61 9.73 42.15
C ARG A 447 9.81 8.45 41.90
N GLU A 448 9.85 7.49 42.81
CA GLU A 448 9.08 6.24 42.69
C GLU A 448 7.57 6.49 42.68
N THR A 449 7.04 7.30 43.59
CA THR A 449 5.62 7.70 43.63
C THR A 449 5.23 8.39 42.33
N ARG A 450 6.02 9.37 41.87
CA ARG A 450 5.77 10.10 40.62
C ARG A 450 5.80 9.17 39.40
N THR A 451 6.71 8.19 39.36
CA THR A 451 6.70 7.17 38.29
C THR A 451 5.46 6.30 38.36
N SER A 452 5.01 5.91 39.56
CA SER A 452 3.80 5.08 39.72
C SER A 452 2.52 5.83 39.33
N GLU A 453 2.41 7.11 39.69
CA GLU A 453 1.30 7.99 39.29
C GLU A 453 1.30 8.24 37.78
N ALA A 454 2.49 8.42 37.18
CA ALA A 454 2.62 8.58 35.74
C ALA A 454 2.11 7.35 34.98
N LEU A 455 2.42 6.14 35.45
CA LEU A 455 1.95 4.89 34.85
C LEU A 455 0.42 4.72 34.97
N GLN A 456 -0.19 5.25 36.03
CA GLN A 456 -1.64 5.19 36.28
C GLN A 456 -2.41 6.37 35.69
N SER A 457 -1.71 7.34 35.08
CA SER A 457 -2.32 8.51 34.50
C SER A 457 -3.27 8.18 33.33
N PRO A 458 -4.20 9.09 32.99
CA PRO A 458 -5.09 8.91 31.86
C PRO A 458 -4.32 8.58 30.57
N LYS A 459 -4.80 7.57 29.84
CA LYS A 459 -4.20 7.17 28.57
C LYS A 459 -4.63 8.12 27.46
N TRP A 460 -3.70 8.45 26.59
CA TRP A 460 -3.92 9.26 25.41
C TRP A 460 -4.06 8.40 24.16
N ASP A 461 -4.77 8.99 23.22
CA ASP A 461 -4.95 8.46 21.89
C ASP A 461 -3.62 8.42 21.12
N THR A 462 -3.44 7.39 20.29
CA THR A 462 -2.22 7.16 19.50
C THR A 462 -1.94 8.29 18.51
N GLY A 463 -2.98 8.93 17.97
CA GLY A 463 -2.85 10.09 17.08
C GLY A 463 -2.27 11.30 17.81
N LEU A 464 -2.82 11.64 18.98
CA LEU A 464 -2.33 12.75 19.81
C LEU A 464 -0.90 12.51 20.29
N VAL A 465 -0.55 11.26 20.64
CA VAL A 465 0.82 10.87 21.00
C VAL A 465 1.77 11.16 19.83
N ALA A 466 1.42 10.72 18.62
CA ALA A 466 2.24 10.91 17.44
C ALA A 466 2.41 12.39 17.03
N GLU A 467 1.38 13.22 17.19
CA GLU A 467 1.47 14.67 16.94
C GLU A 467 2.50 15.34 17.87
N ASN A 468 2.48 14.99 19.15
CA ASN A 468 3.42 15.53 20.12
C ASN A 468 4.84 15.01 19.88
N TYR A 469 5.00 13.74 19.52
CA TYR A 469 6.30 13.20 19.12
C TYR A 469 6.83 13.79 17.81
N LEU A 470 5.96 14.09 16.84
CA LEU A 470 6.36 14.79 15.62
C LEU A 470 6.89 16.19 15.95
N ARG A 471 6.22 16.91 16.87
CA ARG A 471 6.68 18.22 17.35
C ARG A 471 8.01 18.10 18.09
N TRP A 472 8.15 17.10 18.96
CA TRP A 472 9.38 16.84 19.71
C TRP A 472 10.56 16.46 18.78
N LEU A 473 10.32 15.64 17.75
CA LEU A 473 11.32 15.28 16.74
C LEU A 473 11.77 16.50 15.91
N LYS A 474 10.84 17.41 15.58
CA LYS A 474 11.15 18.68 14.91
C LYS A 474 11.98 19.63 15.77
N GLN A 475 11.87 19.55 17.11
CA GLN A 475 12.69 20.33 18.04
C GLN A 475 14.05 19.68 18.30
N ASN A 476 14.12 18.33 18.30
CA ASN A 476 15.33 17.55 18.58
C ASN A 476 15.94 16.94 17.30
N GLN A 477 16.11 17.76 16.26
CA GLN A 477 16.60 17.32 14.95
C GLN A 477 17.97 16.63 15.03
N ASP A 478 18.84 17.06 15.93
CA ASP A 478 20.18 16.47 16.10
C ASP A 478 20.12 15.00 16.55
N ARG A 479 19.16 14.65 17.41
CA ARG A 479 18.96 13.27 17.89
C ARG A 479 18.35 12.38 16.81
N ALA A 480 17.45 12.93 16.00
CA ALA A 480 16.89 12.24 14.84
C ALA A 480 17.95 12.00 13.76
N ALA A 481 18.81 13.00 13.51
CA ALA A 481 19.92 12.93 12.57
C ALA A 481 20.97 11.89 13.00
N ALA A 482 21.30 11.84 14.30
CA ALA A 482 22.19 10.80 14.85
C ALA A 482 21.61 9.38 14.66
N SER A 483 20.28 9.26 14.67
CA SER A 483 19.62 8.00 14.38
C SER A 483 19.56 7.70 12.88
N GLY A 484 19.98 8.63 11.99
CA GLY A 484 20.02 8.47 10.53
C GLY A 484 18.77 8.95 9.79
N ILE A 485 17.94 9.81 10.40
CA ILE A 485 16.72 10.37 9.77
C ILE A 485 16.77 11.89 9.81
N SER A 486 16.67 12.52 8.65
CA SER A 486 16.61 13.97 8.51
C SER A 486 15.16 14.46 8.53
N ILE A 487 14.75 15.07 9.64
CA ILE A 487 13.40 15.65 9.80
C ILE A 487 13.51 17.17 9.70
N THR A 488 12.91 17.77 8.68
CA THR A 488 12.83 19.23 8.55
C THR A 488 11.53 19.79 9.11
N GLN A 489 11.48 21.08 9.43
CA GLN A 489 10.28 21.71 10.02
C GLN A 489 9.05 21.63 9.10
N ASN A 490 9.25 21.60 7.79
CA ASN A 490 8.19 21.61 6.77
C ASN A 490 7.65 20.22 6.43
N MET A 491 8.23 19.13 6.93
CA MET A 491 7.76 17.79 6.60
C MET A 491 6.41 17.48 7.25
N THR A 492 5.53 16.85 6.47
CA THR A 492 4.27 16.29 6.93
C THR A 492 4.49 14.91 7.55
N LEU A 493 3.50 14.41 8.32
CA LEU A 493 3.52 13.04 8.87
C LEU A 493 3.81 12.01 7.77
N ARG A 494 3.16 12.18 6.61
CA ARG A 494 3.30 11.29 5.47
C ARG A 494 4.72 11.27 4.93
N ASP A 495 5.37 12.43 4.76
CA ASP A 495 6.73 12.50 4.23
C ASP A 495 7.74 11.78 5.14
N VAL A 496 7.57 11.95 6.45
CA VAL A 496 8.42 11.27 7.45
C VAL A 496 8.20 9.76 7.39
N VAL A 497 6.94 9.29 7.34
CA VAL A 497 6.65 7.85 7.25
C VAL A 497 7.14 7.25 5.91
N GLY A 498 7.04 7.98 4.81
CA GLY A 498 7.60 7.55 3.52
C GLY A 498 9.11 7.32 3.60
N SER A 499 9.82 8.24 4.27
CA SER A 499 11.26 8.13 4.52
C SER A 499 11.60 6.96 5.47
N LEU A 500 10.76 6.69 6.47
CA LEU A 500 10.92 5.54 7.37
C LEU A 500 10.74 4.21 6.65
N LEU A 501 9.70 4.10 5.82
CA LEU A 501 9.45 2.92 5.00
C LEU A 501 10.61 2.69 4.01
N HIS A 502 11.11 3.75 3.37
CA HIS A 502 12.28 3.68 2.50
C HIS A 502 13.49 3.09 3.24
N ARG A 503 13.78 3.59 4.44
CA ARG A 503 14.86 3.07 5.27
C ARG A 503 14.63 1.62 5.72
N MET A 504 13.41 1.24 6.10
CA MET A 504 13.11 -0.15 6.48
C MET A 504 13.41 -1.14 5.36
N VAL A 505 13.25 -0.73 4.09
CA VAL A 505 13.62 -1.57 2.94
C VAL A 505 15.13 -1.75 2.84
N LEU A 506 15.92 -0.70 3.08
CA LEU A 506 17.38 -0.74 2.94
C LEU A 506 18.10 -1.32 4.15
N ASP A 507 17.58 -1.10 5.35
CA ASP A 507 18.22 -1.46 6.62
C ASP A 507 17.32 -2.41 7.44
N GLY A 508 17.68 -3.70 7.39
CA GLY A 508 16.96 -4.74 8.13
C GLY A 508 17.16 -4.69 9.65
N GLN A 509 18.27 -4.11 10.15
CA GLN A 509 18.46 -3.95 11.59
C GLN A 509 17.54 -2.87 12.13
N PHE A 510 17.48 -1.73 11.43
CA PHE A 510 16.52 -0.67 11.75
C PHE A 510 15.08 -1.16 11.71
N ALA A 511 14.69 -1.90 10.65
CA ALA A 511 13.37 -2.50 10.55
C ALA A 511 13.06 -3.45 11.72
N SER A 512 14.01 -4.28 12.14
CA SER A 512 13.84 -5.17 13.29
C SER A 512 13.68 -4.40 14.60
N SER A 513 14.50 -3.37 14.83
CA SER A 513 14.45 -2.56 16.05
C SER A 513 13.12 -1.82 16.19
N ILE A 514 12.66 -1.13 15.13
CA ILE A 514 11.37 -0.41 15.19
C ILE A 514 10.18 -1.36 15.33
N CYS A 515 10.21 -2.53 14.69
CA CYS A 515 9.15 -3.53 14.82
C CYS A 515 9.13 -4.16 16.23
N LYS A 516 10.28 -4.37 16.88
CA LYS A 516 10.32 -4.78 18.29
C LYS A 516 9.69 -3.74 19.20
N THR A 517 9.96 -2.45 18.97
CA THR A 517 9.30 -1.37 19.73
C THR A 517 7.79 -1.35 19.50
N LEU A 518 7.32 -1.59 18.27
CA LEU A 518 5.89 -1.71 17.95
C LEU A 518 5.24 -2.92 18.63
N ASP A 519 5.93 -4.07 18.67
CA ASP A 519 5.44 -5.28 19.35
C ASP A 519 5.39 -5.09 20.87
N LEU A 520 6.38 -4.45 21.47
CA LEU A 520 6.39 -4.09 22.89
C LEU A 520 5.21 -3.17 23.23
N TRP A 521 4.99 -2.14 22.39
CA TRP A 521 3.86 -1.23 22.55
C TRP A 521 2.52 -1.98 22.44
N LYS A 522 2.34 -2.78 21.39
CA LYS A 522 1.14 -3.60 21.24
C LYS A 522 0.93 -4.52 22.44
N ALA A 523 1.98 -5.19 22.92
CA ALA A 523 1.92 -6.11 24.04
C ALA A 523 1.45 -5.43 25.33
N TRP A 524 1.96 -4.23 25.67
CA TRP A 524 1.47 -3.54 26.87
C TRP A 524 0.05 -3.01 26.69
N ALA A 525 -0.34 -2.63 25.48
CA ALA A 525 -1.68 -2.15 25.20
C ALA A 525 -2.71 -3.28 25.36
N ASP A 526 -2.36 -4.50 24.94
CA ASP A 526 -3.18 -5.70 25.11
C ASP A 526 -3.20 -6.21 26.56
N ASN A 527 -2.10 -6.05 27.30
CA ASN A 527 -1.99 -6.46 28.70
C ASN A 527 -2.63 -5.47 29.71
N GLY A 528 -3.34 -4.45 29.24
CA GLY A 528 -4.10 -3.52 30.09
C GLY A 528 -3.33 -2.28 30.54
N GLY A 529 -2.07 -2.10 30.16
CA GLY A 529 -1.30 -0.91 30.49
C GLY A 529 0.21 -1.12 30.50
N MET A 530 0.94 -0.01 30.56
CA MET A 530 2.40 0.04 30.53
C MET A 530 3.01 -0.30 31.89
N ARG A 531 4.08 -1.10 31.91
CA ARG A 531 4.83 -1.46 33.12
C ARG A 531 6.05 -0.55 33.31
N ARG A 532 6.67 -0.63 34.49
CA ARG A 532 7.90 0.11 34.79
C ARG A 532 9.07 -0.31 33.89
N SER A 533 9.21 -1.60 33.61
CA SER A 533 10.21 -2.12 32.66
C SER A 533 10.07 -1.50 31.27
N ASP A 534 8.83 -1.28 30.84
CA ASP A 534 8.54 -0.75 29.51
C ASP A 534 8.91 0.74 29.43
N LEU A 535 8.71 1.49 30.53
CA LEU A 535 9.16 2.87 30.66
C LEU A 535 10.69 2.99 30.60
N GLU A 536 11.41 2.06 31.23
CA GLU A 536 12.88 2.04 31.20
C GLU A 536 13.40 1.84 29.77
N VAL A 537 12.82 0.89 29.01
CA VAL A 537 13.13 0.68 27.59
C VAL A 537 12.80 1.92 26.74
N LEU A 538 11.68 2.60 27.02
CA LEU A 538 11.32 3.84 26.34
C LEU A 538 12.28 5.00 26.61
N CYS A 539 12.85 5.07 27.81
CA CYS A 539 13.87 6.07 28.15
C CYS A 539 15.16 5.84 27.36
N GLU A 540 15.54 4.57 27.15
CA GLU A 540 16.73 4.21 26.36
C GLU A 540 16.52 4.50 24.86
N ASP A 541 15.37 4.10 24.30
CA ASP A 541 15.08 4.14 22.87
C ASP A 541 13.98 5.17 22.49
N GLN A 542 14.00 6.34 23.12
CA GLN A 542 12.96 7.37 22.95
C GLN A 542 12.75 7.79 21.49
N VAL A 543 13.84 7.87 20.69
CA VAL A 543 13.76 8.23 19.27
C VAL A 543 13.04 7.14 18.47
N LEU A 544 13.37 5.86 18.68
CA LEU A 544 12.71 4.76 17.98
C LEU A 544 11.22 4.70 18.31
N PHE A 545 10.84 4.94 19.57
CA PHE A 545 9.43 5.02 19.95
C PHE A 545 8.72 6.20 19.30
N ALA A 546 9.37 7.37 19.23
CA ALA A 546 8.82 8.51 18.52
C ALA A 546 8.52 8.16 17.05
N LEU A 547 9.43 7.49 16.36
CA LEU A 547 9.21 7.04 14.97
C LEU A 547 8.10 5.99 14.86
N ALA A 548 8.07 5.02 15.78
CA ALA A 548 7.02 4.01 15.85
C ALA A 548 5.63 4.64 16.04
N SER A 549 5.51 5.71 16.84
CA SER A 549 4.27 6.45 17.03
C SER A 549 3.73 7.05 15.73
N LEU A 550 4.61 7.55 14.85
CA LEU A 550 4.22 8.10 13.55
C LEU A 550 3.66 7.01 12.62
N LEU A 551 4.23 5.80 12.65
CA LEU A 551 3.75 4.66 11.85
C LEU A 551 2.34 4.24 12.30
N VAL A 552 2.09 4.19 13.61
CA VAL A 552 0.79 3.82 14.17
C VAL A 552 -0.28 4.87 13.88
N ALA A 553 0.07 6.16 13.97
CA ALA A 553 -0.86 7.23 13.61
C ALA A 553 -1.32 7.15 12.15
N LEU A 554 -0.42 6.84 11.21
CA LEU A 554 -0.80 6.64 9.81
C LEU A 554 -1.75 5.45 9.62
N ILE A 555 -1.53 4.35 10.34
CA ILE A 555 -2.47 3.21 10.34
C ILE A 555 -3.82 3.63 10.92
N LYS A 556 -3.84 4.45 11.97
CA LYS A 556 -5.09 4.96 12.55
C LYS A 556 -5.85 5.85 11.57
N ASP A 557 -5.18 6.79 10.92
CA ASP A 557 -5.79 7.71 9.94
C ASP A 557 -6.37 6.97 8.74
N THR A 558 -5.72 5.89 8.32
CA THR A 558 -6.30 5.03 7.29
C THR A 558 -7.42 4.18 7.83
N SER A 559 -7.38 3.71 9.08
CA SER A 559 -8.47 2.96 9.69
C SER A 559 -9.79 3.73 9.73
N THR A 560 -9.77 5.04 9.97
CA THR A 560 -10.99 5.87 9.97
C THR A 560 -11.54 6.07 8.56
N ALA A 561 -10.67 6.11 7.55
CA ALA A 561 -11.05 6.07 6.13
C ALA A 561 -11.47 4.66 5.64
N HIS A 562 -11.03 3.60 6.33
CA HIS A 562 -11.35 2.19 6.02
C HIS A 562 -12.62 1.68 6.69
N GLU A 563 -13.26 2.44 7.59
CA GLU A 563 -14.59 2.12 8.09
C GLU A 563 -15.65 2.38 7.01
N GLY A 564 -15.70 1.49 6.01
CA GLY A 564 -16.63 1.65 4.90
C GLY A 564 -16.42 0.70 3.71
N THR A 565 -16.34 -0.61 3.96
CA THR A 565 -16.70 -1.72 3.05
C THR A 565 -15.94 -1.93 1.73
N LEU A 566 -15.45 -0.91 1.01
CA LEU A 566 -15.10 -1.12 -0.40
C LEU A 566 -13.89 -2.04 -0.62
N SER A 567 -12.78 -1.85 0.11
CA SER A 567 -11.59 -2.72 -0.02
C SER A 567 -11.88 -4.16 0.38
N LEU A 568 -12.59 -4.36 1.48
CA LEU A 568 -13.00 -5.67 1.99
C LEU A 568 -13.97 -6.35 1.03
N ASP A 569 -14.96 -5.60 0.54
CA ASP A 569 -15.98 -6.13 -0.35
C ASP A 569 -15.38 -6.50 -1.70
N LEU A 570 -14.43 -5.70 -2.20
CA LEU A 570 -13.66 -5.98 -3.41
C LEU A 570 -12.81 -7.26 -3.22
N GLN A 571 -12.03 -7.35 -2.13
CA GLN A 571 -11.23 -8.54 -1.81
C GLN A 571 -12.08 -9.80 -1.73
N GLU A 572 -13.21 -9.73 -1.02
CA GLU A 572 -14.10 -10.87 -0.83
C GLU A 572 -14.74 -11.29 -2.15
N CYS A 573 -15.22 -10.34 -2.96
CA CYS A 573 -15.76 -10.62 -4.29
C CYS A 573 -14.72 -11.26 -5.22
N LEU A 574 -13.50 -10.73 -5.25
CA LEU A 574 -12.41 -11.26 -6.08
C LEU A 574 -11.95 -12.66 -5.62
N ARG A 575 -12.02 -12.93 -4.31
CA ARG A 575 -11.77 -14.27 -3.75
C ARG A 575 -12.87 -15.26 -4.14
N MET A 576 -14.13 -14.84 -4.11
CA MET A 576 -15.29 -15.67 -4.48
C MET A 576 -15.31 -15.96 -5.99
N TRP A 577 -15.05 -14.95 -6.82
CA TRP A 577 -15.16 -15.01 -8.27
C TRP A 577 -13.78 -14.94 -8.93
N LYS A 578 -13.10 -16.09 -9.06
CA LYS A 578 -11.78 -16.15 -9.74
C LYS A 578 -11.90 -15.86 -11.24
N THR A 579 -12.91 -16.44 -11.88
CA THR A 579 -13.19 -16.30 -13.31
C THR A 579 -14.61 -15.82 -13.51
N VAL A 580 -14.74 -14.83 -14.40
CA VAL A 580 -16.01 -14.16 -14.74
C VAL A 580 -16.20 -14.14 -16.25
N ARG A 581 -17.44 -13.96 -16.67
CA ARG A 581 -17.84 -13.89 -18.06
C ARG A 581 -17.95 -12.43 -18.48
N LEU A 582 -17.28 -12.04 -19.56
CA LEU A 582 -17.34 -10.68 -20.09
C LEU A 582 -18.05 -10.67 -21.45
N GLY A 583 -19.11 -9.87 -21.60
CA GLY A 583 -20.01 -9.89 -22.75
C GLY A 583 -20.74 -8.57 -23.01
#